data_AF-X1IJ53-F1
#
_entry.id   AF-X1IJ53-F1
#
_cell.length_a   1.000
_cell.length_b   1.000
_cell.length_c   1.000
_cell.angle_alpha   90.00
_cell.angle_beta   90.00
_cell.angle_gamma   90.00
#
_symmetry.space_group_name_H-M   'P 1'
#
loop_
_entity.id
_entity.type
_entity.pdbx_description
1 polymer ?
#
loop_
_entity_poly.entity_id
_entity_poly.type
_entity_poly.pdbx_seq_one_letter_code
_entity_poly.pdbx_strand_id
1 'polypeptide(L)'
;DIITVNRLNASASILLWDNTSNYWDPEIRLNVGEEPICVFAGDINNDGYEDIASANASNNTISIFLWNMTTTSWESEIRKETGNRPSEVFVADADNDGDNDIIVSNTNSHNILIILWPWTSPDSTTPTIWGYDSFLLIAILLGISAFLLKFKKKNKF
;
A
#
# COMPACT_ATOMS: atom_id res chain seq x y z
N ASP A 1 5.99 -10.37 -14.28
CA ASP A 1 5.38 -9.06 -14.59
C ASP A 1 6.25 -7.92 -14.09
N ILE A 2 5.97 -6.69 -14.54
CA ILE A 2 6.72 -5.49 -14.18
C ILE A 2 5.74 -4.36 -13.86
N ILE A 3 6.03 -3.61 -12.80
CA ILE A 3 5.37 -2.34 -12.49
C ILE A 3 6.40 -1.23 -12.31
N THR A 4 6.07 -0.03 -12.77
CA THR A 4 6.88 1.18 -12.60
C THR A 4 5.99 2.39 -12.37
N VAL A 5 6.53 3.42 -11.72
CA VAL A 5 5.90 4.73 -11.61
C VAL A 5 6.51 5.73 -12.58
N ASN A 6 5.65 6.55 -13.17
CA ASN A 6 5.99 7.58 -14.13
C ASN A 6 5.99 8.93 -13.41
N ARG A 7 7.13 9.26 -12.78
CA ARG A 7 7.29 10.43 -11.90
C ARG A 7 6.73 11.74 -12.49
N LEU A 8 6.87 11.96 -13.79
CA LEU A 8 6.45 13.21 -14.45
C LEU A 8 5.02 13.19 -15.00
N ASN A 9 4.35 12.03 -14.99
CA ASN A 9 3.07 11.81 -15.67
C ASN A 9 1.97 11.33 -14.71
N ALA A 10 2.17 11.46 -13.39
CA ALA A 10 1.21 11.08 -12.35
C ALA A 10 0.52 9.73 -12.63
N SER A 11 1.30 8.72 -13.00
CA SER A 11 0.78 7.40 -13.37
C SER A 11 1.73 6.27 -12.99
N ALA A 12 1.19 5.06 -12.92
CA ALA A 12 1.94 3.81 -12.87
C ALA A 12 1.68 3.00 -14.15
N SER A 13 2.72 2.35 -14.66
CA SER A 13 2.66 1.47 -15.83
C SER A 13 2.85 0.03 -15.37
N ILE A 14 1.99 -0.86 -15.86
CA ILE A 14 2.03 -2.30 -15.60
C ILE A 14 2.22 -2.99 -16.93
N LEU A 15 3.20 -3.89 -16.98
CA LEU A 15 3.49 -4.75 -18.11
C LEU A 15 3.37 -6.19 -17.64
N LEU A 16 2.43 -6.93 -18.22
CA LEU A 16 2.21 -8.33 -17.93
C LEU A 16 2.90 -9.20 -18.98
N TRP A 17 3.56 -10.25 -18.53
CA TRP A 17 4.20 -11.21 -19.41
C TRP A 17 3.21 -12.31 -19.80
N ASP A 18 2.90 -12.42 -21.09
CA ASP A 18 2.06 -13.49 -21.60
C ASP A 18 2.90 -14.70 -22.00
N ASN A 19 2.78 -15.78 -21.22
CA ASN A 19 3.44 -17.06 -21.48
C ASN A 19 2.94 -17.77 -22.75
N THR A 20 1.77 -17.41 -23.27
CA THR A 20 1.19 -17.99 -24.48
C THR A 20 1.81 -17.38 -25.72
N SER A 21 1.87 -16.05 -25.79
CA SER A 21 2.45 -15.33 -26.93
C SER A 21 3.97 -15.14 -26.84
N ASN A 22 4.58 -15.25 -25.64
CA ASN A 22 5.97 -14.85 -25.35
C ASN A 22 6.26 -13.37 -25.66
N TYR A 23 5.26 -12.51 -25.47
CA TYR A 23 5.41 -11.06 -25.55
C TYR A 23 4.83 -10.41 -24.28
N TRP A 24 5.17 -9.14 -24.09
CA TRP A 24 4.49 -8.30 -23.12
C TRP A 24 3.12 -7.88 -23.66
N ASP A 25 2.10 -7.99 -22.82
CA ASP A 25 0.78 -7.43 -23.10
C ASP A 25 0.83 -5.90 -23.25
N PRO A 26 -0.18 -5.28 -23.88
CA PRO A 26 -0.30 -3.83 -23.91
C PRO A 26 -0.22 -3.22 -22.50
N GLU A 27 0.49 -2.10 -22.38
CA GLU A 27 0.64 -1.38 -21.11
C GLU A 27 -0.71 -1.06 -20.48
N ILE A 28 -0.89 -1.46 -19.23
CA ILE A 28 -1.99 -0.98 -18.39
C ILE A 28 -1.47 0.23 -17.63
N ARG A 29 -2.20 1.35 -17.70
CA ARG A 29 -1.83 2.59 -17.02
C ARG A 29 -2.85 2.93 -15.95
N LEU A 30 -2.37 3.13 -14.72
CA LEU A 30 -3.15 3.62 -13.60
C LEU A 30 -2.79 5.09 -13.34
N ASN A 31 -3.79 5.94 -13.13
CA ASN A 31 -3.55 7.33 -12.75
C ASN A 31 -3.32 7.38 -11.24
N VAL A 32 -2.19 7.92 -10.81
CA VAL A 32 -1.85 8.08 -9.38
C VAL A 32 -1.69 9.56 -9.05
N GLY A 33 -1.21 9.90 -7.86
CA GLY A 33 -0.83 11.27 -7.53
C GLY A 33 0.42 11.75 -8.27
N GLU A 34 0.74 13.03 -8.11
CA GLU A 34 1.89 13.71 -8.69
C GLU A 34 3.21 13.30 -8.02
N GLU A 35 4.26 13.25 -8.84
CA GLU A 35 5.59 12.81 -8.43
C GLU A 35 5.58 11.46 -7.70
N PRO A 36 5.02 10.40 -8.30
CA PRO A 36 5.12 9.08 -7.71
C PRO A 36 6.58 8.63 -7.74
N ILE A 37 7.12 8.23 -6.57
CA ILE A 37 8.53 7.86 -6.41
C ILE A 37 8.75 6.43 -5.93
N CYS A 38 7.71 5.78 -5.44
CA CYS A 38 7.75 4.39 -5.00
C CYS A 38 6.44 3.70 -5.38
N VAL A 39 6.54 2.43 -5.75
CA VAL A 39 5.40 1.55 -5.98
C VAL A 39 5.64 0.21 -5.29
N PHE A 40 4.58 -0.30 -4.68
CA PHE A 40 4.51 -1.64 -4.12
C PHE A 40 3.47 -2.44 -4.91
N ALA A 41 3.79 -3.70 -5.18
CA ALA A 41 2.85 -4.69 -5.70
C ALA A 41 2.82 -5.91 -4.79
N GLY A 42 1.63 -6.31 -4.37
CA GLY A 42 1.40 -7.42 -3.45
C GLY A 42 0.03 -7.33 -2.81
N ASP A 43 -0.37 -8.41 -2.15
CA ASP A 43 -1.70 -8.59 -1.56
C ASP A 43 -1.89 -7.69 -0.32
N ILE A 44 -2.64 -6.60 -0.47
CA ILE A 44 -2.89 -5.61 0.59
C ILE A 44 -4.11 -6.04 1.40
N ASN A 45 -5.18 -6.46 0.75
CA ASN A 45 -6.44 -6.80 1.43
C ASN A 45 -6.55 -8.28 1.84
N ASN A 46 -5.49 -9.08 1.64
CA ASN A 46 -5.37 -10.49 1.95
C ASN A 46 -6.39 -11.38 1.21
N ASP A 47 -6.81 -10.97 0.00
CA ASP A 47 -7.75 -11.72 -0.83
C ASP A 47 -7.07 -12.75 -1.76
N GLY A 48 -5.73 -12.80 -1.74
CA GLY A 48 -4.91 -13.69 -2.55
C GLY A 48 -4.50 -13.14 -3.91
N TYR A 49 -4.85 -11.89 -4.24
CA TYR A 49 -4.47 -11.22 -5.49
C TYR A 49 -3.46 -10.10 -5.24
N GLU A 50 -2.66 -9.76 -6.26
CA GLU A 50 -1.69 -8.67 -6.14
C GLU A 50 -2.39 -7.32 -6.32
N ASP A 51 -2.31 -6.49 -5.29
CA ASP A 51 -2.75 -5.10 -5.31
C ASP A 51 -1.58 -4.15 -5.58
N ILE A 52 -1.88 -2.86 -5.75
CA ILE A 52 -0.88 -1.82 -6.01
C ILE A 52 -1.03 -0.67 -5.02
N ALA A 53 0.09 -0.19 -4.51
CA ALA A 53 0.17 1.07 -3.77
C ALA A 53 1.31 1.96 -4.28
N SER A 54 1.07 3.26 -4.46
CA SER A 54 2.03 4.25 -4.96
C SER A 54 2.14 5.44 -4.03
N ALA A 55 3.37 5.75 -3.58
CA ALA A 55 3.66 6.96 -2.79
C ALA A 55 3.89 8.16 -3.72
N ASN A 56 3.10 9.21 -3.54
CA ASN A 56 3.07 10.40 -4.39
C ASN A 56 3.68 11.59 -3.66
N ALA A 57 4.96 11.84 -3.93
CA ALA A 57 5.81 12.72 -3.13
C ALA A 57 5.35 14.19 -3.12
N SER A 58 4.84 14.69 -4.25
CA SER A 58 4.46 16.10 -4.40
C SER A 58 3.08 16.39 -3.83
N ASN A 59 2.13 15.46 -3.96
CA ASN A 59 0.79 15.64 -3.40
C ASN A 59 0.68 15.24 -1.92
N ASN A 60 1.71 14.63 -1.32
CA ASN A 60 1.65 14.09 0.03
C ASN A 60 0.54 13.04 0.20
N THR A 61 0.34 12.21 -0.83
CA THR A 61 -0.69 11.15 -0.82
C THR A 61 -0.10 9.78 -1.13
N ILE A 62 -0.91 8.76 -0.84
CA ILE A 62 -0.74 7.41 -1.37
C ILE A 62 -1.96 7.06 -2.23
N SER A 63 -1.71 6.44 -3.37
CA SER A 63 -2.72 5.88 -4.26
C SER A 63 -2.75 4.36 -4.10
N ILE A 64 -3.91 3.77 -3.87
CA ILE A 64 -4.08 2.33 -3.69
C ILE A 64 -5.09 1.81 -4.73
N PHE A 65 -4.77 0.69 -5.36
CA PHE A 65 -5.62 0.01 -6.33
C PHE A 65 -5.71 -1.46 -5.94
N LEU A 66 -6.95 -1.93 -5.76
CA LEU A 66 -7.21 -3.34 -5.51
C LEU A 66 -7.52 -4.06 -6.81
N TRP A 67 -7.05 -5.30 -6.93
CA TRP A 67 -7.39 -6.14 -8.07
C TRP A 67 -8.68 -6.93 -7.81
N ASN A 68 -9.74 -6.65 -8.56
CA ASN A 68 -10.98 -7.41 -8.44
C ASN A 68 -10.97 -8.60 -9.40
N MET A 69 -10.82 -9.82 -8.88
CA MET A 69 -10.82 -11.02 -9.69
C MET A 69 -12.18 -11.36 -10.30
N THR A 70 -13.29 -10.88 -9.72
CA THR A 70 -14.63 -11.16 -10.25
C THR A 70 -14.88 -10.36 -11.53
N THR A 71 -14.50 -9.08 -11.56
CA THR A 71 -14.63 -8.23 -12.74
C THR A 71 -13.39 -8.25 -13.62
N THR A 72 -12.31 -8.89 -13.16
CA THR A 72 -10.99 -8.93 -13.83
C THR A 72 -10.47 -7.53 -14.16
N SER A 73 -10.57 -6.62 -13.19
CA SER A 73 -10.23 -5.21 -13.36
C SER A 73 -9.71 -4.58 -12.08
N TRP A 74 -8.90 -3.54 -12.22
CA TRP A 74 -8.57 -2.64 -11.11
C TRP A 74 -9.82 -1.92 -10.62
N GLU A 75 -9.99 -1.86 -9.30
CA GLU A 75 -11.01 -1.03 -8.68
C GLU A 75 -10.68 0.47 -8.80
N SER A 76 -11.62 1.31 -8.37
CA SER A 76 -11.38 2.76 -8.32
C SER A 76 -10.27 3.09 -7.32
N GLU A 77 -9.46 4.10 -7.64
CA GLU A 77 -8.37 4.54 -6.77
C GLU A 77 -8.89 4.89 -5.37
N ILE A 78 -8.27 4.29 -4.35
CA ILE A 78 -8.38 4.74 -2.97
C ILE A 78 -7.19 5.65 -2.71
N ARG A 79 -7.44 6.96 -2.68
CA ARG A 79 -6.43 7.97 -2.36
C ARG A 79 -6.50 8.38 -0.91
N LYS A 80 -5.38 8.36 -0.21
CA LYS A 80 -5.27 8.80 1.19
C LYS A 80 -4.18 9.84 1.35
N GLU A 81 -4.44 10.81 2.23
CA GLU A 81 -3.43 11.76 2.68
C GLU A 81 -2.38 11.07 3.54
N THR A 82 -1.15 11.55 3.46
CA THR A 82 0.01 11.05 4.20
C THR A 82 0.70 12.18 4.97
N GLY A 83 1.95 11.98 5.35
CA GLY A 83 2.82 13.08 5.77
C GLY A 83 3.50 13.74 4.56
N ASN A 84 4.37 14.71 4.82
CA ASN A 84 5.10 15.41 3.78
C ASN A 84 6.13 14.48 3.11
N ARG A 85 6.07 14.43 1.78
CA ARG A 85 6.99 13.70 0.91
C ARG A 85 7.08 12.20 1.26
N PRO A 86 5.98 11.44 1.07
CA PRO A 86 5.99 9.99 1.23
C PRO A 86 7.02 9.39 0.27
N SER A 87 7.86 8.48 0.76
CA SER A 87 9.03 7.99 0.03
C SER A 87 9.10 6.50 -0.18
N GLU A 88 8.58 5.71 0.75
CA GLU A 88 8.58 4.26 0.67
C GLU A 88 7.23 3.73 1.13
N VAL A 89 6.81 2.62 0.53
CA VAL A 89 5.60 1.89 0.89
C VAL A 89 6.01 0.46 1.26
N PHE A 90 5.57 0.02 2.43
CA PHE A 90 5.68 -1.37 2.87
C PHE A 90 4.30 -1.90 3.21
N VAL A 91 4.12 -3.21 3.00
CA VAL A 91 2.86 -3.89 3.28
C VAL A 91 3.15 -5.08 4.18
N ALA A 92 2.47 -5.12 5.32
CA ALA A 92 2.55 -6.17 6.32
C ALA A 92 1.41 -6.02 7.33
N ASP A 93 0.93 -7.14 7.85
CA ASP A 93 0.07 -7.20 9.04
C ASP A 93 0.76 -6.54 10.25
N ALA A 94 0.40 -5.28 10.53
CA ALA A 94 1.10 -4.41 11.48
C ALA A 94 0.41 -4.39 12.85
N ASP A 95 -0.90 -4.64 12.89
CA ASP A 95 -1.67 -4.76 14.13
C ASP A 95 -2.00 -6.20 14.54
N ASN A 96 -1.61 -7.19 13.72
CA ASN A 96 -1.79 -8.63 13.94
C ASN A 96 -3.28 -9.03 13.90
N ASP A 97 -4.09 -8.38 13.07
CA ASP A 97 -5.49 -8.76 12.81
C ASP A 97 -5.65 -9.80 11.67
N GLY A 98 -4.58 -10.01 10.90
CA GLY A 98 -4.49 -11.00 9.84
C GLY A 98 -4.64 -10.43 8.42
N ASP A 99 -4.99 -9.16 8.28
CA ASP A 99 -4.96 -8.43 7.00
C ASP A 99 -3.65 -7.65 6.88
N ASN A 100 -3.18 -7.38 5.66
CA ASN A 100 -1.95 -6.62 5.50
C ASN A 100 -2.21 -5.12 5.56
N ASP A 101 -1.50 -4.42 6.44
CA ASP A 101 -1.58 -2.97 6.53
C ASP A 101 -0.58 -2.29 5.60
N ILE A 102 -0.81 -1.01 5.33
CA ILE A 102 0.10 -0.18 4.54
C ILE A 102 0.88 0.75 5.47
N ILE A 103 2.21 0.68 5.38
CA ILE A 103 3.14 1.50 6.15
C ILE A 103 3.88 2.43 5.18
N VAL A 104 3.81 3.74 5.43
CA VAL A 104 4.39 4.78 4.57
C VAL A 104 5.41 5.61 5.35
N SER A 105 6.63 5.71 4.83
CA SER A 105 7.65 6.62 5.39
C SER A 105 7.50 8.01 4.77
N ASN A 106 7.47 9.06 5.61
CA ASN A 106 7.32 10.45 5.17
C ASN A 106 8.59 11.24 5.46
N THR A 107 9.46 11.36 4.47
CA THR A 107 10.82 11.90 4.67
C THR A 107 10.85 13.34 5.17
N ASN A 108 9.97 14.21 4.68
CA ASN A 108 9.97 15.61 5.10
C ASN A 108 9.21 15.83 6.41
N SER A 109 8.23 14.98 6.74
CA SER A 109 7.55 15.01 8.03
C SER A 109 8.35 14.33 9.15
N HIS A 110 9.37 13.53 8.83
CA HIS A 110 10.14 12.74 9.79
C HIS A 110 9.26 11.79 10.62
N ASN A 111 8.21 11.25 10.02
CA ASN A 111 7.30 10.29 10.67
C ASN A 111 6.94 9.14 9.73
N ILE A 112 6.19 8.18 10.26
CA ILE A 112 5.60 7.07 9.53
C ILE A 112 4.08 7.19 9.67
N LEU A 113 3.36 6.94 8.58
CA LEU A 113 1.92 6.71 8.61
C LEU A 113 1.65 5.20 8.51
N ILE A 114 0.72 4.69 9.31
CA ILE A 114 0.17 3.35 9.16
C ILE A 114 -1.31 3.50 8.79
N ILE A 115 -1.69 2.90 7.66
CA ILE A 115 -3.07 2.80 7.21
C ILE A 115 -3.49 1.37 7.52
N LEU A 116 -4.41 1.23 8.47
CA LEU A 116 -4.91 -0.09 8.83
C LEU A 116 -5.91 -0.55 7.79
N TRP A 117 -5.65 -1.72 7.22
CA TRP A 117 -6.63 -2.39 6.38
C TRP A 117 -7.57 -3.16 7.27
N PRO A 118 -8.90 -2.95 7.19
CA PRO A 118 -9.76 -3.48 8.22
C PRO A 118 -10.04 -4.97 8.00
N TRP A 119 -9.92 -5.77 9.07
CA TRP A 119 -10.79 -6.95 9.24
C TRP A 119 -12.21 -6.48 9.52
N THR A 120 -12.90 -6.06 8.47
CA THR A 120 -14.35 -5.93 8.51
C THR A 120 -14.85 -6.61 7.27
N SER A 121 -15.69 -7.64 7.46
CA SER A 121 -16.40 -8.44 6.45
C SER A 121 -16.35 -7.90 5.01
N PRO A 122 -16.24 -8.77 3.98
CA PRO A 122 -15.85 -8.49 2.57
C PRO A 122 -16.50 -7.29 1.82
N ASP A 123 -17.39 -6.55 2.46
CA ASP A 123 -18.13 -5.40 1.94
C ASP A 123 -17.60 -4.03 2.44
N SER A 124 -16.53 -3.98 3.25
CA SER A 124 -15.98 -2.72 3.79
C SER A 124 -14.79 -2.23 2.96
N THR A 125 -15.05 -1.26 2.07
CA THR A 125 -14.06 -0.72 1.11
C THR A 125 -13.29 0.50 1.63
N THR A 126 -13.38 0.83 2.92
CA THR A 126 -12.76 2.06 3.46
C THR A 126 -11.72 1.77 4.55
N PRO A 127 -10.41 1.85 4.24
CA PRO A 127 -9.38 1.74 5.26
C PRO A 127 -9.36 2.94 6.22
N THR A 128 -9.08 2.64 7.50
CA THR A 128 -9.09 3.61 8.62
C THR A 128 -7.66 4.10 8.90
N ILE A 129 -7.49 5.42 9.05
CA ILE A 129 -6.16 6.06 9.20
C ILE A 129 -5.88 6.33 10.69
N TRP A 130 -4.72 5.90 11.20
CA TRP A 130 -4.16 6.40 12.46
C TRP A 130 -2.87 7.19 12.18
N GLY A 131 -2.92 8.51 12.34
CA GLY A 131 -1.73 9.37 12.30
C GLY A 131 -1.16 9.57 13.69
N TYR A 132 0.09 9.16 13.93
CA TYR A 132 0.80 9.48 15.18
C TYR A 132 1.61 10.76 14.99
N ASP A 133 1.09 11.89 15.47
CA ASP A 133 1.92 13.06 15.77
C ASP A 133 2.73 12.78 17.03
N SER A 134 4.00 13.16 17.01
CA SER A 134 4.96 12.96 18.09
C SER A 134 4.39 13.31 19.47
N PHE A 135 4.35 12.30 20.35
CA PHE A 135 3.98 12.33 21.78
C PHE A 135 2.49 12.56 22.13
N LEU A 136 1.69 11.49 22.20
CA LEU A 136 1.08 11.04 23.47
C LEU A 136 0.49 9.62 23.35
N LEU A 137 0.97 8.77 24.26
CA LEU A 137 0.44 7.47 24.63
C LEU A 137 -0.96 7.61 25.27
N ILE A 138 -1.99 6.97 24.72
CA ILE A 138 -3.11 6.45 25.53
C ILE A 138 -3.15 4.95 25.31
N ALA A 139 -2.68 4.22 26.32
CA ALA A 139 -2.70 2.78 26.36
C ALA A 139 -4.06 2.27 26.90
N ILE A 140 -4.33 0.99 26.63
CA ILE A 140 -5.20 0.06 27.39
C ILE A 140 -6.67 -0.03 26.95
N LEU A 141 -6.94 -1.00 26.07
CA LEU A 141 -7.97 -2.03 26.29
C LEU A 141 -7.61 -3.25 25.42
N LEU A 142 -6.52 -3.99 25.70
CA LEU A 142 -6.64 -5.37 26.20
C LEU A 142 -5.26 -5.94 26.64
N GLY A 143 -4.42 -5.12 27.28
CA GLY A 143 -3.40 -5.62 28.20
C GLY A 143 -2.40 -6.65 27.66
N ILE A 144 -1.78 -6.41 26.50
CA ILE A 144 -0.54 -7.10 26.14
C ILE A 144 0.56 -6.06 25.90
N SER A 145 1.57 -6.14 26.75
CA SER A 145 2.80 -5.38 26.75
C SER A 145 3.70 -5.80 25.58
N ALA A 146 4.43 -4.82 25.03
CA ALA A 146 5.45 -4.91 24.00
C ALA A 146 4.96 -4.81 22.54
N PHE A 147 4.91 -3.57 22.05
CA PHE A 147 5.12 -3.28 20.63
C PHE A 147 6.59 -3.60 20.30
N LEU A 148 6.87 -4.87 20.06
CA LEU A 148 8.10 -5.32 19.43
C LEU A 148 7.74 -5.50 17.96
N LEU A 149 8.28 -4.63 17.09
CA LEU A 149 8.33 -4.90 15.65
C LEU A 149 9.11 -6.22 15.46
N LYS A 150 8.41 -7.35 15.50
CA LYS A 150 8.95 -8.65 15.09
C LYS A 150 8.99 -8.62 13.57
N PHE A 151 10.06 -8.06 13.02
CA PHE A 151 10.48 -8.42 11.67
C PHE A 151 10.71 -9.94 11.68
N LYS A 152 9.71 -10.70 11.20
CA LYS A 152 9.91 -12.11 10.87
C LYS A 152 10.88 -12.12 9.69
N LYS A 153 12.17 -12.26 9.99
CA LYS A 153 13.18 -12.54 8.98
C LYS A 153 12.74 -13.84 8.29
N LYS A 154 12.23 -13.75 7.06
CA LYS A 154 12.06 -14.91 6.18
C LYS A 154 13.47 -15.42 5.87
N ASN A 155 14.03 -16.25 6.75
CA ASN A 155 15.15 -17.10 6.40
C ASN A 155 14.59 -18.15 5.43
N LYS A 156 14.90 -18.01 4.14
CA LYS A 156 14.91 -19.13 3.21
C LYS A 156 16.34 -19.32 2.71
N PHE A 157 16.95 -20.42 3.14
CA PHE A 157 17.87 -21.18 2.29
C PHE A 157 17.04 -21.94 1.25
#